data_AF-A0AAU3KPU8-F1
#
_entry.id   AF-A0AAU3KPU8-F1
#
_cell.length_a   1.000
_cell.length_b   1.000
_cell.length_c   1.000
_cell.angle_alpha   90.00
_cell.angle_beta   90.00
_cell.angle_gamma   90.00
#
_symmetry.space_group_name_H-M   'P 1'
#
loop_
_entity.id
_entity.type
_entity.pdbx_description
1 polymer ?
#
loop_
_entity_poly.entity_id
_entity_poly.type
_entity_poly.pdbx_seq_one_letter_code
_entity_poly.pdbx_strand_id
1 'polypeptide(L)'
;MFAFVVGFIALFQGHIKTFRINDKKAAVALLVVASLMFIGAVIMLPSSQSPSTASTTAAALPTNADTVPASSQTTSDPATAISQPAPNAVRGILSPVDYWRQTFAPDTSNDCVAEGENQLNSQDAWRLPGAALACAQDPIAPIANAWNGSIVSADVYFNPHQDAAGALAAATALLPADIQQIGAYDGVDTTAAYPNGSCHTVVYHSDAAAAAVRQTQPTWTDPDKVSITLYTGNTTPADGSDSTYVPTDVHLAIVGIGGENRGADGTVHC
;
A
#
# COMPACT_ATOMS: atom_id res chain seq x y z
N MET A 1 33.64 27.62 3.44
CA MET A 1 33.28 26.47 2.57
C MET A 1 32.26 26.84 1.48
N PHE A 2 31.27 27.70 1.76
CA PHE A 2 30.27 28.14 0.77
C PHE A 2 30.81 28.98 -0.41
N ALA A 3 31.92 29.70 -0.25
CA ALA A 3 32.49 30.55 -1.32
C ALA A 3 33.26 29.77 -2.40
N PHE A 4 33.68 28.53 -2.13
CA PHE A 4 34.44 27.70 -3.09
C PHE A 4 33.54 26.90 -4.05
N VAL A 5 32.27 26.65 -3.67
CA VAL A 5 31.33 25.83 -4.47
C VAL A 5 30.70 26.64 -5.61
N VAL A 6 30.48 27.95 -5.42
CA VAL A 6 29.86 28.81 -6.44
C VAL A 6 30.85 29.14 -7.58
N GLY A 7 32.15 29.20 -7.30
CA GLY A 7 33.18 29.47 -8.32
C GLY A 7 33.40 28.32 -9.31
N PHE A 8 33.16 27.07 -8.92
CA PHE A 8 33.39 25.90 -9.78
C PHE A 8 32.26 25.68 -10.80
N ILE A 9 31.03 26.07 -10.46
CA ILE A 9 29.86 25.96 -11.36
C ILE A 9 29.94 26.99 -12.49
N ALA A 10 30.49 28.18 -12.24
CA ALA A 10 30.61 29.24 -13.25
C ALA A 10 31.66 28.93 -14.34
N LEU A 11 32.68 28.12 -14.06
CA LEU A 11 33.70 27.71 -15.03
C LEU A 11 33.22 26.60 -15.98
N PHE A 12 32.21 25.81 -15.60
CA PHE A 12 31.70 24.73 -16.45
C PHE A 12 30.62 25.16 -17.44
N GLN A 13 29.90 26.27 -17.21
CA GLN A 13 28.88 26.75 -18.16
C GLN A 13 29.45 27.45 -19.39
N GLY A 14 30.74 27.83 -19.38
CA GLY A 14 31.39 28.52 -20.51
C GLY A 14 31.82 27.61 -21.67
N HIS A 15 31.94 26.29 -21.47
CA HIS A 15 32.57 25.39 -22.45
C HIS A 15 31.63 24.32 -23.08
N ILE A 16 30.34 24.28 -22.73
CA ILE A 16 29.42 23.22 -23.20
C ILE A 16 28.77 23.55 -24.56
N LYS A 17 29.05 24.70 -25.19
CA LYS A 17 28.41 25.08 -26.47
C LYS A 17 28.96 24.41 -27.73
N THR A 18 29.96 23.53 -27.64
CA THR A 18 30.62 22.98 -28.85
C THR A 18 30.92 21.48 -28.82
N PHE A 19 30.21 20.67 -28.03
CA PHE A 19 30.31 19.21 -28.10
C PHE A 19 29.02 18.60 -28.66
N ARG A 20 28.95 18.41 -29.99
CA ARG A 20 28.02 17.45 -30.59
C ARG A 20 28.56 16.04 -30.34
N ILE A 21 28.07 15.40 -29.28
CA ILE A 21 28.42 14.02 -28.94
C ILE A 21 27.59 13.09 -29.82
N ASN A 22 28.14 12.69 -30.97
CA ASN A 22 27.58 11.63 -31.81
C ASN A 22 28.07 10.23 -31.43
N ASP A 23 28.83 10.12 -30.33
CA ASP A 23 29.45 8.86 -29.94
C ASP A 23 29.01 8.44 -28.53
N LYS A 24 28.06 7.50 -28.47
CA LYS A 24 27.43 7.00 -27.24
C LYS A 24 28.45 6.45 -26.23
N LYS A 25 29.66 6.11 -26.66
CA LYS A 25 30.73 5.56 -25.82
C LYS A 25 31.42 6.62 -24.95
N ALA A 26 31.47 7.87 -25.40
CA ALA A 26 32.12 8.95 -24.64
C ALA A 26 31.27 9.45 -23.46
N ALA A 27 29.94 9.38 -23.58
CA ALA A 27 29.02 9.81 -22.53
C ALA A 27 29.05 8.90 -21.29
N VAL A 28 29.23 7.58 -21.49
CA VAL A 28 29.29 6.61 -20.39
C VAL A 28 30.56 6.76 -19.56
N ALA A 29 31.70 7.05 -20.19
CA ALA A 29 32.97 7.24 -19.49
C ALA A 29 32.96 8.46 -18.55
N LEU A 30 32.26 9.53 -18.91
CA LEU A 30 32.20 10.76 -18.13
C LEU A 30 31.29 10.63 -16.89
N LEU A 31 30.26 9.78 -16.99
CA LEU A 31 29.33 9.49 -15.89
C LEU A 31 29.99 8.63 -14.80
N VAL A 32 30.82 7.65 -15.19
CA VAL A 32 31.55 6.77 -14.25
C VAL A 32 32.57 7.54 -13.40
N VAL A 33 33.25 8.55 -13.96
CA VAL A 33 34.24 9.36 -13.23
C VAL A 33 33.57 10.29 -12.21
N ALA A 34 32.37 10.81 -12.51
CA ALA A 34 31.61 11.64 -11.58
C ALA A 34 31.09 10.84 -10.36
N SER A 35 30.68 9.58 -10.57
CA SER A 35 30.18 8.71 -9.49
C SER A 35 31.26 8.31 -8.48
N LEU A 36 32.51 8.11 -8.92
CA LEU A 36 33.62 7.69 -8.05
C LEU A 36 34.06 8.78 -7.05
N MET A 37 33.82 10.06 -7.33
CA MET A 37 34.16 11.14 -6.40
C MET A 37 33.14 11.33 -5.26
N PHE A 38 31.93 10.76 -5.37
CA PHE A 38 30.88 10.91 -4.34
C PHE A 38 30.98 9.87 -3.22
N ILE A 39 31.58 8.70 -3.49
CA ILE A 39 31.71 7.59 -2.53
C ILE A 39 32.77 7.88 -1.44
N GLY A 40 33.68 8.83 -1.66
CA GLY A 40 34.74 9.17 -0.69
C GLY A 40 34.29 9.99 0.53
N ALA A 41 33.05 10.50 0.58
CA ALA A 41 32.64 11.49 1.59
C ALA A 41 31.76 10.94 2.73
N VAL A 42 31.42 9.64 2.77
CA VAL A 42 30.40 9.09 3.71
C VAL A 42 31.01 8.29 4.88
N ILE A 43 32.34 8.19 5.02
CA ILE A 43 32.99 7.29 6.01
C ILE A 43 33.32 7.97 7.37
N MET A 44 32.69 9.08 7.78
CA MET A 44 32.92 9.63 9.13
C MET A 44 31.66 10.20 9.79
N LEU A 45 30.84 9.34 10.40
CA LEU A 45 30.01 9.76 11.53
C LEU A 45 30.09 8.77 12.71
N PRO A 46 30.31 9.26 13.94
CA PRO A 46 30.51 8.43 15.13
C PRO A 46 29.20 7.89 15.71
N SER A 47 29.24 6.63 16.13
CA SER A 47 28.19 5.93 16.87
C SER A 47 28.01 6.51 18.27
N SER A 48 26.80 6.96 18.58
CA SER A 48 26.40 7.38 19.94
C SER A 48 25.47 6.32 20.53
N GLN A 49 25.99 5.54 21.48
CA GLN A 49 25.22 4.69 22.40
C GLN A 49 24.65 5.55 23.53
N SER A 50 23.45 5.22 24.02
CA SER A 50 22.95 5.48 25.40
C SER A 50 21.52 4.90 25.57
N PRO A 51 21.00 4.69 26.81
CA PRO A 51 20.97 3.38 27.45
C PRO A 51 19.54 2.85 27.71
N SER A 52 19.47 1.56 28.07
CA SER A 52 18.27 0.90 28.60
C SER A 52 17.74 1.57 29.86
N THR A 53 16.41 1.70 29.94
CA THR A 53 15.70 1.75 31.22
C THR A 53 14.50 0.82 31.15
N ALA A 54 14.54 -0.25 31.95
CA ALA A 54 13.39 -1.08 32.25
C ALA A 54 12.46 -0.34 33.23
N SER A 55 11.15 -0.54 33.09
CA SER A 55 10.23 -0.36 34.21
C SER A 55 9.09 -1.35 34.12
N THR A 56 9.07 -2.24 35.11
CA THR A 56 8.07 -3.27 35.37
C THR A 56 7.06 -2.69 36.35
N THR A 57 5.77 -2.66 36.01
CA THR A 57 4.71 -2.49 37.02
C THR A 57 3.51 -3.36 36.67
N ALA A 58 3.03 -4.04 37.72
CA ALA A 58 2.06 -5.12 37.70
C ALA A 58 0.59 -4.68 37.61
N ALA A 59 -0.22 -5.62 37.10
CA ALA A 59 -1.57 -6.04 37.48
C ALA A 59 -2.59 -5.02 38.03
N ALA A 60 -3.77 -5.01 37.38
CA ALA A 60 -5.05 -5.26 38.07
C ALA A 60 -6.13 -5.71 37.06
N LEU A 61 -6.74 -6.86 37.34
CA LEU A 61 -7.97 -7.36 36.75
C LEU A 61 -9.15 -6.80 37.57
N PRO A 62 -10.24 -6.37 36.94
CA PRO A 62 -11.54 -6.61 37.54
C PRO A 62 -12.47 -7.36 36.58
N THR A 63 -12.82 -8.57 37.01
CA THR A 63 -14.09 -9.24 36.70
C THR A 63 -15.26 -8.40 37.22
N ASN A 64 -16.23 -8.09 36.36
CA ASN A 64 -17.62 -8.02 36.77
C ASN A 64 -18.48 -8.61 35.66
N ALA A 65 -19.13 -9.71 36.03
CA ALA A 65 -20.27 -10.27 35.34
C ALA A 65 -21.44 -9.29 35.47
N ASP A 66 -22.18 -9.08 34.40
CA ASP A 66 -23.61 -8.86 34.57
C ASP A 66 -24.41 -9.52 33.45
N THR A 67 -25.43 -10.24 33.91
CA THR A 67 -26.28 -11.15 33.18
C THR A 67 -27.51 -10.37 32.71
N VAL A 68 -27.82 -10.36 31.42
CA VAL A 68 -29.11 -9.87 30.91
C VAL A 68 -29.91 -11.04 30.33
N PRO A 69 -31.18 -11.22 30.73
CA PRO A 69 -32.01 -12.35 30.34
C PRO A 69 -32.56 -12.26 28.91
N ALA A 70 -32.96 -13.42 28.39
CA ALA A 70 -33.53 -13.66 27.07
C ALA A 70 -35.01 -13.28 26.94
N SER A 71 -35.40 -12.84 25.73
CA SER A 71 -36.68 -13.04 25.00
C SER A 71 -36.95 -11.80 24.13
N SER A 72 -37.18 -11.89 22.82
CA SER A 72 -38.35 -12.56 22.25
C SER A 72 -38.09 -12.95 20.79
N GLN A 73 -38.49 -14.18 20.44
CA GLN A 73 -38.66 -14.63 19.07
C GLN A 73 -39.81 -13.87 18.41
N THR A 74 -39.53 -13.26 17.27
CA THR A 74 -40.56 -12.92 16.29
C THR A 74 -40.36 -13.86 15.11
N THR A 75 -41.26 -14.83 14.98
CA THR A 75 -41.42 -15.64 13.77
C THR A 75 -41.98 -14.76 12.66
N SER A 76 -41.17 -14.52 11.63
CA SER A 76 -41.61 -13.95 10.35
C SER A 76 -41.13 -14.86 9.23
N ASP A 77 -42.06 -15.12 8.29
CA ASP A 77 -41.99 -16.01 7.14
C ASP A 77 -40.67 -16.01 6.33
N PRO A 78 -40.35 -17.11 5.63
CA PRO A 78 -39.21 -17.20 4.73
C PRO A 78 -39.54 -16.52 3.40
N ALA A 79 -39.54 -15.20 3.38
CA ALA A 79 -39.23 -14.49 2.15
C ALA A 79 -37.72 -14.58 1.97
N THR A 80 -37.29 -15.11 0.82
CA THR A 80 -35.90 -15.11 0.35
C THR A 80 -35.44 -13.66 0.13
N ALA A 81 -35.27 -12.92 1.22
CA ALA A 81 -34.50 -11.70 1.23
C ALA A 81 -33.06 -12.12 0.97
N ILE A 82 -32.53 -11.73 -0.18
CA ILE A 82 -31.08 -11.65 -0.36
C ILE A 82 -30.64 -10.67 0.72
N SER A 83 -30.23 -11.20 1.87
CA SER A 83 -29.79 -10.42 3.01
C SER A 83 -28.51 -9.73 2.57
N GLN A 84 -28.66 -8.53 2.04
CA GLN A 84 -27.54 -7.62 1.84
C GLN A 84 -26.83 -7.55 3.20
N PRO A 85 -25.51 -7.82 3.25
CA PRO A 85 -24.76 -7.77 4.50
C PRO A 85 -25.11 -6.47 5.21
N ALA A 86 -25.33 -6.52 6.53
CA ALA A 86 -25.67 -5.32 7.30
C ALA A 86 -24.72 -4.19 6.88
N PRO A 87 -25.20 -2.97 6.63
CA PRO A 87 -24.42 -1.86 6.03
C PRO A 87 -23.15 -1.46 6.81
N ASN A 88 -22.90 -2.10 7.95
CA ASN A 88 -21.73 -1.91 8.82
C ASN A 88 -20.68 -3.02 8.67
N ALA A 89 -20.94 -4.06 7.87
CA ALA A 89 -20.06 -5.23 7.75
C ALA A 89 -18.86 -4.97 6.83
N VAL A 90 -19.03 -4.14 5.80
CA VAL A 90 -18.00 -3.83 4.81
C VAL A 90 -17.69 -2.33 4.85
N ARG A 91 -16.41 -1.96 4.90
CA ARG A 91 -15.92 -0.56 4.90
C ARG A 91 -14.87 -0.45 3.82
N GLY A 92 -14.94 0.56 2.96
CA GLY A 92 -13.95 0.75 1.90
C GLY A 92 -13.99 -0.38 0.87
N ILE A 93 -13.01 -1.29 0.89
CA ILE A 93 -12.94 -2.42 -0.04
C ILE A 93 -14.20 -3.29 0.10
N LEU A 94 -14.69 -3.81 -1.03
CA LEU A 94 -15.99 -4.47 -1.25
C LEU A 94 -17.22 -3.57 -1.08
N SER A 95 -17.06 -2.29 -0.77
CA SER A 95 -18.17 -1.33 -0.83
C SER A 95 -18.34 -0.77 -2.26
N PRO A 96 -19.57 -0.41 -2.66
CA PRO A 96 -19.81 0.30 -3.92
C PRO A 96 -19.10 1.65 -3.98
N VAL A 97 -18.77 2.14 -5.18
CA VAL A 97 -18.16 3.46 -5.39
C VAL A 97 -18.95 4.59 -4.70
N ASP A 98 -20.28 4.52 -4.68
CA ASP A 98 -21.12 5.53 -4.02
C ASP A 98 -20.88 5.61 -2.49
N TYR A 99 -20.52 4.51 -1.84
CA TYR A 99 -20.10 4.53 -0.43
C TYR A 99 -18.82 5.35 -0.28
N TRP A 100 -17.83 5.17 -1.15
CA TRP A 100 -16.57 5.90 -1.12
C TRP A 100 -16.79 7.40 -1.31
N ARG A 101 -17.62 7.78 -2.30
CA ARG A 101 -18.01 9.18 -2.56
C ARG A 101 -18.71 9.85 -1.38
N GLN A 102 -19.45 9.09 -0.56
CA GLN A 102 -20.14 9.60 0.63
C GLN A 102 -19.24 9.62 1.88
N THR A 103 -18.25 8.72 1.95
CA THR A 103 -17.45 8.49 3.16
C THR A 103 -16.14 9.28 3.13
N PHE A 104 -15.51 9.40 1.97
CA PHE A 104 -14.20 10.00 1.81
C PHE A 104 -14.29 11.28 0.98
N ALA A 105 -13.42 12.25 1.30
CA ALA A 105 -13.35 13.47 0.52
C ALA A 105 -12.82 13.14 -0.89
N PRO A 106 -13.46 13.62 -1.96
CA PRO A 106 -12.98 13.38 -3.31
C PRO A 106 -11.64 14.08 -3.54
N ASP A 107 -10.81 13.49 -4.39
CA ASP A 107 -9.61 14.11 -4.94
C ASP A 107 -9.54 13.94 -6.46
N THR A 108 -8.44 14.33 -7.11
CA THR A 108 -8.30 14.22 -8.55
C THR A 108 -7.49 13.00 -8.97
N SER A 109 -7.85 12.40 -10.10
CA SER A 109 -7.04 11.35 -10.73
C SER A 109 -5.62 11.82 -11.10
N ASN A 110 -5.41 13.12 -11.29
CA ASN A 110 -4.07 13.67 -11.51
C ASN A 110 -3.18 13.54 -10.26
N ASP A 111 -3.76 13.56 -9.06
CA ASP A 111 -2.99 13.37 -7.82
C ASP A 111 -2.49 11.93 -7.73
N CYS A 112 -3.31 10.96 -8.12
CA CYS A 112 -2.89 9.56 -8.19
C CYS A 112 -1.79 9.34 -9.23
N VAL A 113 -1.92 9.94 -10.42
CA VAL A 113 -0.85 9.91 -11.44
C VAL A 113 0.43 10.57 -10.93
N ALA A 114 0.32 11.65 -10.13
CA ALA A 114 1.48 12.34 -9.57
C ALA A 114 2.25 11.48 -8.55
N GLU A 115 1.56 10.61 -7.82
CA GLU A 115 2.20 9.65 -6.90
C GLU A 115 2.79 8.44 -7.65
N GLY A 116 2.50 8.28 -8.95
CA GLY A 116 3.11 7.25 -9.80
C GLY A 116 2.12 6.21 -10.35
N GLU A 117 0.82 6.38 -10.10
CA GLU A 117 -0.22 5.45 -10.54
C GLU A 117 -0.43 5.55 -12.06
N ASN A 118 0.17 4.63 -12.81
CA ASN A 118 0.15 4.62 -14.28
C ASN A 118 -0.59 3.42 -14.88
N GLN A 119 -1.15 2.53 -14.05
CA GLN A 119 -1.82 1.31 -14.50
C GLN A 119 -3.35 1.45 -14.51
N LEU A 120 -3.88 2.31 -13.64
CA LEU A 120 -5.30 2.43 -13.48
C LEU A 120 -5.89 3.43 -14.50
N ASN A 121 -6.38 2.95 -15.65
CA ASN A 121 -6.90 3.80 -16.74
C ASN A 121 -8.21 4.58 -16.43
N SER A 122 -8.73 4.49 -15.20
CA SER A 122 -9.95 5.14 -14.71
C SER A 122 -9.96 5.27 -13.19
N GLN A 123 -9.17 6.20 -12.68
CA GLN A 123 -8.99 6.37 -11.25
C GLN A 123 -10.05 7.32 -10.70
N ASP A 124 -10.84 6.82 -9.76
CA ASP A 124 -11.43 7.68 -8.75
C ASP A 124 -10.39 7.82 -7.62
N ALA A 125 -10.30 9.03 -7.07
CA ALA A 125 -9.31 9.38 -6.04
C ALA A 125 -10.04 9.92 -4.80
N TRP A 126 -9.58 9.51 -3.62
CA TRP A 126 -10.16 9.94 -2.36
C TRP A 126 -9.10 10.19 -1.29
N ARG A 127 -9.37 11.17 -0.42
CA ARG A 127 -8.56 11.42 0.77
C ARG A 127 -9.10 10.64 1.96
N LEU A 128 -8.24 9.79 2.51
CA LEU A 128 -8.50 9.05 3.74
C LEU A 128 -8.22 9.92 4.98
N PRO A 129 -8.73 9.52 6.17
CA PRO A 129 -8.27 10.08 7.43
C PRO A 129 -6.74 10.02 7.53
N GLY A 130 -6.09 11.12 7.91
CA GLY A 130 -4.62 11.20 7.92
C GLY A 130 -3.99 11.66 6.59
N ALA A 131 -4.80 12.14 5.64
CA ALA A 131 -4.39 12.74 4.36
C ALA A 131 -3.75 11.79 3.32
N ALA A 132 -3.74 10.49 3.58
CA ALA A 132 -3.38 9.49 2.58
C ALA A 132 -4.33 9.56 1.37
N LEU A 133 -3.77 9.33 0.19
CA LEU A 133 -4.51 9.34 -1.08
C LEU A 133 -4.84 7.89 -1.45
N ALA A 134 -6.11 7.53 -1.49
CA ALA A 134 -6.57 6.26 -2.03
C ALA A 134 -6.94 6.44 -3.50
N CYS A 135 -6.33 5.63 -4.34
CA CYS A 135 -6.56 5.54 -5.78
C CYS A 135 -7.17 4.17 -6.05
N ALA A 136 -8.36 4.14 -6.63
CA ALA A 136 -8.97 2.88 -7.04
C ALA A 136 -9.53 3.01 -8.44
N GLN A 137 -9.51 1.89 -9.17
CA GLN A 137 -10.30 1.81 -10.39
C GLN A 137 -11.78 1.76 -10.02
N ASP A 138 -12.55 2.74 -10.51
CA ASP A 138 -13.94 2.43 -10.83
C ASP A 138 -13.87 1.25 -11.80
N PRO A 139 -14.45 0.08 -11.48
CA PRO A 139 -14.34 -1.06 -12.35
C PRO A 139 -15.06 -0.70 -13.66
N ILE A 140 -14.32 -0.21 -14.66
CA ILE A 140 -14.86 0.04 -16.00
C ILE A 140 -14.97 -1.32 -16.71
N ALA A 141 -16.05 -1.48 -17.47
CA ALA A 141 -16.41 -2.72 -18.16
C ALA A 141 -15.25 -3.28 -19.00
N PRO A 142 -15.07 -4.62 -19.07
CA PRO A 142 -16.07 -5.64 -18.73
C PRO A 142 -16.07 -6.13 -17.27
N ILE A 143 -15.12 -5.71 -16.44
CA ILE A 143 -14.98 -6.18 -15.05
C ILE A 143 -15.98 -5.49 -14.10
N ALA A 144 -16.51 -4.32 -14.47
CA ALA A 144 -17.60 -3.58 -13.80
C ALA A 144 -18.71 -4.46 -13.22
N ASN A 145 -19.21 -5.37 -14.06
CA ASN A 145 -20.35 -6.22 -13.75
C ASN A 145 -19.95 -7.42 -12.89
N ALA A 146 -18.67 -7.79 -12.87
CA ALA A 146 -18.18 -8.89 -12.05
C ALA A 146 -18.30 -8.56 -10.57
N TRP A 147 -18.03 -7.31 -10.17
CA TRP A 147 -18.03 -6.91 -8.77
C TRP A 147 -19.21 -6.04 -8.35
N ASN A 148 -20.23 -5.96 -9.21
CA ASN A 148 -21.45 -5.18 -8.97
C ASN A 148 -21.14 -3.71 -8.57
N GLY A 149 -20.14 -3.10 -9.20
CA GLY A 149 -19.68 -1.74 -8.88
C GLY A 149 -18.93 -1.58 -7.55
N SER A 150 -18.50 -2.68 -6.93
CA SER A 150 -17.72 -2.66 -5.69
C SER A 150 -16.23 -2.50 -5.98
N ILE A 151 -15.54 -1.69 -5.17
CA ILE A 151 -14.08 -1.56 -5.21
C ILE A 151 -13.45 -2.80 -4.60
N VAL A 152 -12.56 -3.50 -5.31
CA VAL A 152 -11.92 -4.73 -4.81
C VAL A 152 -10.42 -4.59 -4.52
N SER A 153 -9.83 -3.50 -5.00
CA SER A 153 -8.45 -3.13 -4.72
C SER A 153 -8.35 -1.60 -4.67
N ALA A 154 -7.47 -1.08 -3.83
CA ALA A 154 -7.12 0.33 -3.79
C ALA A 154 -5.63 0.49 -3.45
N ASP A 155 -5.01 1.45 -4.11
CA ASP A 155 -3.63 1.85 -3.90
C ASP A 155 -3.63 3.08 -2.99
N VAL A 156 -2.98 2.98 -1.84
CA VAL A 156 -2.97 4.02 -0.81
C VAL A 156 -1.59 4.64 -0.74
N TYR A 157 -1.48 5.89 -1.18
CA TYR A 157 -0.24 6.66 -1.19
C TYR A 157 -0.11 7.53 0.06
N PHE A 158 1.11 7.60 0.58
CA PHE A 158 1.47 8.33 1.78
C PHE A 158 2.47 9.44 1.46
N ASN A 159 2.03 10.68 1.62
CA ASN A 159 2.86 11.87 1.47
C ASN A 159 2.57 12.86 2.62
N PRO A 160 3.47 13.00 3.61
CA PRO A 160 4.77 12.33 3.71
C PRO A 160 4.66 10.81 3.93
N HIS A 161 5.75 10.10 3.62
CA HIS A 161 5.88 8.66 3.86
C HIS A 161 5.62 8.33 5.35
N GLN A 162 5.14 7.12 5.61
CA GLN A 162 4.79 6.65 6.95
C GLN A 162 5.71 5.51 7.39
N ASP A 163 5.73 5.22 8.69
CA ASP A 163 6.19 3.90 9.13
C ASP A 163 5.12 2.83 8.82
N ALA A 164 5.54 1.57 8.85
CA ALA A 164 4.69 0.43 8.52
C ALA A 164 3.46 0.33 9.42
N ALA A 165 3.56 0.75 10.68
CA ALA A 165 2.43 0.73 11.62
C ALA A 165 1.39 1.79 11.24
N GLY A 166 1.82 3.01 10.92
CA GLY A 166 0.96 4.09 10.44
C GLY A 166 0.30 3.76 9.10
N ALA A 167 1.08 3.22 8.15
CA ALA A 167 0.56 2.79 6.85
C ALA A 167 -0.48 1.66 7.01
N LEU A 168 -0.19 0.65 7.83
CA LEU A 168 -1.11 -0.46 8.08
C LEU A 168 -2.39 0.00 8.80
N ALA A 169 -2.28 0.94 9.74
CA ALA A 169 -3.44 1.52 10.42
C ALA A 169 -4.35 2.28 9.43
N ALA A 170 -3.78 3.05 8.51
CA ALA A 170 -4.55 3.73 7.47
C ALA A 170 -5.19 2.75 6.48
N ALA A 171 -4.45 1.74 6.03
CA ALA A 171 -4.92 0.73 5.08
C ALA A 171 -6.01 -0.18 5.68
N THR A 172 -5.87 -0.61 6.93
CA THR A 172 -6.89 -1.43 7.63
C THR A 172 -8.21 -0.68 7.87
N ALA A 173 -8.20 0.66 7.88
CA ALA A 173 -9.44 1.44 7.93
C ALA A 173 -10.33 1.25 6.69
N LEU A 174 -9.77 0.71 5.60
CA LEU A 174 -10.47 0.34 4.36
C LEU A 174 -10.93 -1.12 4.34
N LEU A 175 -10.80 -1.84 5.45
CA LEU A 175 -11.21 -3.24 5.55
C LEU A 175 -12.45 -3.41 6.43
N PRO A 176 -13.18 -4.54 6.30
CA PRO A 176 -14.21 -4.94 7.24
C PRO A 176 -13.76 -4.87 8.71
N ALA A 177 -14.68 -4.58 9.62
CA ALA A 177 -14.35 -4.42 11.03
C ALA A 177 -14.02 -5.73 11.76
N ASP A 178 -14.33 -6.88 11.16
CA ASP A 178 -14.12 -8.22 11.69
C ASP A 178 -12.77 -8.84 11.27
N ILE A 179 -11.89 -8.07 10.63
CA ILE A 179 -10.59 -8.57 10.19
C ILE A 179 -9.77 -9.18 11.34
N GLN A 180 -9.14 -10.31 11.05
CA GLN A 180 -8.19 -10.98 11.93
C GLN A 180 -6.92 -11.25 11.14
N GLN A 181 -5.78 -10.73 11.59
CA GLN A 181 -4.51 -11.00 10.93
C GLN A 181 -4.17 -12.50 11.04
N ILE A 182 -3.94 -13.15 9.91
CA ILE A 182 -3.62 -14.58 9.83
C ILE A 182 -2.19 -14.85 9.33
N GLY A 183 -1.52 -13.83 8.78
CA GLY A 183 -0.14 -13.97 8.31
C GLY A 183 0.52 -12.63 7.99
N ALA A 184 1.85 -12.64 7.96
CA ALA A 184 2.67 -11.55 7.45
C ALA A 184 3.90 -12.16 6.75
N TYR A 185 4.26 -11.62 5.59
CA TYR A 185 5.27 -12.19 4.72
C TYR A 185 6.09 -11.07 4.07
N ASP A 186 7.40 -11.26 3.98
CA ASP A 186 8.24 -10.42 3.13
C ASP A 186 8.24 -11.01 1.73
N GLY A 187 7.92 -10.17 0.74
CA GLY A 187 7.88 -10.55 -0.66
C GLY A 187 9.08 -10.01 -1.44
N VAL A 188 9.37 -10.63 -2.59
CA VAL A 188 10.42 -10.19 -3.50
C VAL A 188 9.88 -9.97 -4.90
N ASP A 189 10.40 -8.95 -5.57
CA ASP A 189 10.25 -8.77 -7.01
C ASP A 189 11.43 -9.51 -7.66
N THR A 190 11.14 -10.63 -8.33
CA THR A 190 12.18 -11.46 -8.96
C THR A 190 12.58 -10.95 -10.35
N THR A 191 11.93 -9.90 -10.81
CA THR A 191 11.97 -9.37 -12.16
C THR A 191 12.67 -8.01 -12.23
N ALA A 192 12.77 -7.27 -11.12
CA ALA A 192 13.61 -6.09 -10.98
C ALA A 192 15.11 -6.40 -11.14
N ALA A 193 15.84 -5.49 -11.80
CA ALA A 193 17.29 -5.56 -11.89
C ALA A 193 17.92 -5.23 -10.53
N TYR A 194 18.90 -6.03 -10.10
CA TYR A 194 19.53 -5.96 -8.77
C TYR A 194 19.87 -4.52 -8.28
N PRO A 195 19.57 -4.16 -7.02
CA PRO A 195 18.91 -5.00 -6.00
C PRO A 195 17.43 -5.22 -6.33
N ASN A 196 16.96 -6.45 -6.10
CA ASN A 196 15.58 -6.80 -6.31
C ASN A 196 14.67 -5.93 -5.43
N GLY A 197 13.54 -5.50 -5.98
CA GLY A 197 12.47 -4.89 -5.20
C GLY A 197 11.96 -5.85 -4.13
N SER A 198 11.43 -5.31 -3.04
CA SER A 198 10.79 -6.13 -2.00
C SER A 198 9.60 -5.42 -1.39
N CYS A 199 8.70 -6.19 -0.78
CA CYS A 199 7.51 -5.69 -0.14
C CYS A 199 7.28 -6.38 1.21
N HIS A 200 6.29 -5.89 1.95
CA HIS A 200 5.77 -6.57 3.13
C HIS A 200 4.25 -6.75 3.01
N THR A 201 3.79 -7.98 2.94
CA THR A 201 2.37 -8.32 2.83
C THR A 201 1.82 -8.82 4.16
N VAL A 202 0.73 -8.23 4.61
CA VAL A 202 -0.07 -8.68 5.75
C VAL A 202 -1.40 -9.24 5.24
N VAL A 203 -1.75 -10.44 5.67
CA VAL A 203 -2.98 -11.13 5.26
C VAL A 203 -3.93 -11.22 6.43
N TYR A 204 -5.20 -10.88 6.18
CA TYR A 204 -6.28 -10.93 7.13
C TYR A 204 -7.38 -11.88 6.67
N HIS A 205 -8.09 -12.47 7.63
CA HIS A 205 -9.35 -13.19 7.45
C HIS A 205 -10.53 -12.28 7.82
N SER A 206 -11.63 -12.33 7.07
CA SER A 206 -12.89 -11.66 7.39
C SER A 206 -14.10 -12.47 6.89
N ASP A 207 -15.05 -12.75 7.79
CA ASP A 207 -16.31 -13.42 7.44
C ASP A 207 -17.22 -12.51 6.62
N ALA A 208 -17.18 -11.20 6.90
CA ALA A 208 -17.89 -10.20 6.12
C ALA A 208 -17.37 -10.11 4.68
N ALA A 209 -16.04 -10.14 4.48
CA ALA A 209 -15.43 -10.25 3.16
C ALA A 209 -15.87 -11.55 2.48
N ALA A 210 -15.80 -12.69 3.18
CA ALA A 210 -16.20 -13.99 2.65
C ALA A 210 -17.65 -13.98 2.13
N ALA A 211 -18.57 -13.39 2.88
CA ALA A 211 -19.98 -13.28 2.49
C ALA A 211 -20.15 -12.41 1.24
N ALA A 212 -19.53 -11.23 1.21
CA ALA A 212 -19.63 -10.28 0.10
C ALA A 212 -18.99 -10.83 -1.19
N VAL A 213 -17.81 -11.47 -1.07
CA VAL A 213 -17.13 -12.10 -2.20
C VAL A 213 -17.95 -13.28 -2.72
N ARG A 214 -18.43 -14.20 -1.87
CA ARG A 214 -19.22 -15.35 -2.34
C ARG A 214 -20.54 -14.95 -2.98
N GLN A 215 -21.16 -13.85 -2.53
CA GLN A 215 -22.37 -13.32 -3.15
C GLN A 215 -22.12 -12.79 -4.56
N THR A 216 -20.94 -12.24 -4.80
CA THR A 216 -20.62 -11.48 -6.02
C THR A 216 -19.81 -12.30 -7.02
N GLN A 217 -18.86 -13.09 -6.52
CA GLN A 217 -17.92 -13.95 -7.21
C GLN A 217 -17.81 -15.31 -6.49
N PRO A 218 -18.79 -16.21 -6.63
CA PRO A 218 -18.84 -17.49 -5.90
C PRO A 218 -17.69 -18.45 -6.23
N THR A 219 -16.99 -18.24 -7.35
CA THR A 219 -15.83 -19.04 -7.78
C THR A 219 -14.49 -18.42 -7.39
N TRP A 220 -14.50 -17.29 -6.67
CA TRP A 220 -13.27 -16.64 -6.21
C TRP A 220 -12.53 -17.55 -5.22
N THR A 221 -11.20 -17.61 -5.35
CA THR A 221 -10.34 -18.35 -4.42
C THR A 221 -10.05 -17.49 -3.21
N ASP A 222 -10.03 -18.10 -2.01
CA ASP A 222 -9.80 -17.38 -0.74
C ASP A 222 -10.77 -16.19 -0.54
N PRO A 223 -12.10 -16.40 -0.61
CA PRO A 223 -13.08 -15.32 -0.50
C PRO A 223 -13.05 -14.62 0.86
N ASP A 224 -12.53 -15.29 1.88
CA ASP A 224 -12.36 -14.84 3.26
C ASP A 224 -11.07 -14.05 3.49
N LYS A 225 -10.16 -13.98 2.51
CA LYS A 225 -8.89 -13.28 2.68
C LYS A 225 -8.91 -11.88 2.08
N VAL A 226 -8.24 -10.97 2.78
CA VAL A 226 -7.86 -9.66 2.28
C VAL A 226 -6.38 -9.43 2.60
N SER A 227 -5.68 -8.75 1.72
CA SER A 227 -4.24 -8.49 1.86
C SER A 227 -3.94 -7.00 1.81
N ILE A 228 -2.96 -6.60 2.60
CA ILE A 228 -2.32 -5.28 2.53
C ILE A 228 -0.85 -5.52 2.20
N THR A 229 -0.37 -5.01 1.06
CA THR A 229 1.04 -5.08 0.68
C THR A 229 1.66 -3.69 0.75
N LEU A 230 2.71 -3.54 1.56
CA LEU A 230 3.41 -2.30 1.81
C LEU A 230 4.68 -2.20 0.97
N TYR A 231 4.93 -1.01 0.43
CA TYR A 231 6.05 -0.68 -0.44
C TYR A 231 6.72 0.63 0.01
N THR A 232 8.04 0.69 -0.11
CA THR A 232 8.81 1.91 0.16
C THR A 232 8.82 2.89 -1.00
N GLY A 233 8.79 2.36 -2.22
CA GLY A 233 8.60 3.16 -3.43
C GLY A 233 7.33 2.76 -4.16
N ASN A 234 7.30 3.02 -5.45
CA ASN A 234 6.15 2.69 -6.29
C ASN A 234 6.20 1.25 -6.77
N THR A 235 5.07 0.75 -7.26
CA THR A 235 5.02 -0.46 -8.07
C THR A 235 5.18 -0.13 -9.54
N THR A 236 5.98 -0.90 -10.26
CA THR A 236 6.07 -0.78 -11.72
C THR A 236 5.08 -1.74 -12.41
N PRO A 237 4.57 -1.40 -13.62
CA PRO A 237 3.61 -2.24 -14.36
C PRO A 237 4.07 -3.64 -14.74
N ALA A 238 5.38 -3.89 -14.72
CA ALA A 238 5.89 -5.16 -15.13
C ALA A 238 5.84 -6.18 -13.99
N ASP A 239 6.21 -5.80 -12.77
CA ASP A 239 7.05 -6.72 -11.99
C ASP A 239 7.01 -6.56 -10.45
N GLY A 240 6.42 -5.49 -9.91
CA GLY A 240 6.44 -5.22 -8.47
C GLY A 240 7.28 -4.00 -8.09
N SER A 241 7.75 -3.95 -6.84
CA SER A 241 8.36 -2.76 -6.23
C SER A 241 9.60 -2.25 -6.97
N ASP A 242 9.71 -0.93 -7.15
CA ASP A 242 10.93 -0.31 -7.69
C ASP A 242 12.11 -0.25 -6.69
N SER A 243 11.88 -0.63 -5.42
CA SER A 243 12.81 -0.40 -4.31
C SER A 243 12.80 -1.54 -3.29
N THR A 244 13.87 -1.66 -2.50
CA THR A 244 13.86 -2.53 -1.32
C THR A 244 12.93 -1.96 -0.25
N TYR A 245 12.12 -2.82 0.38
CA TYR A 245 11.24 -2.47 1.47
C TYR A 245 12.01 -1.97 2.71
N VAL A 246 11.59 -0.81 3.21
CA VAL A 246 12.08 -0.15 4.41
C VAL A 246 10.86 0.20 5.29
N PRO A 247 10.69 -0.46 6.45
CA PRO A 247 9.48 -0.34 7.26
C PRO A 247 9.27 1.04 7.90
N THR A 248 10.26 1.94 7.84
CA THR A 248 10.15 3.33 8.34
C THR A 248 9.87 4.34 7.25
N ASP A 249 9.73 3.90 6.00
CA ASP A 249 9.66 4.76 4.83
C ASP A 249 8.68 4.17 3.80
N VAL A 250 7.46 3.88 4.24
CA VAL A 250 6.40 3.32 3.40
C VAL A 250 5.72 4.46 2.63
N HIS A 251 5.74 4.35 1.31
CA HIS A 251 5.11 5.28 0.38
C HIS A 251 3.75 4.77 -0.12
N LEU A 252 3.63 3.46 -0.31
CA LEU A 252 2.46 2.85 -0.95
C LEU A 252 1.98 1.63 -0.16
N ALA A 253 0.66 1.49 -0.01
CA ALA A 253 0.01 0.27 0.44
C ALA A 253 -1.06 -0.16 -0.57
N ILE A 254 -0.94 -1.36 -1.12
CA ILE A 254 -1.98 -1.96 -1.95
C ILE A 254 -2.90 -2.76 -1.04
N VAL A 255 -4.19 -2.42 -1.03
CA VAL A 255 -5.23 -3.10 -0.25
C VAL A 255 -6.14 -3.84 -1.21
N GLY A 256 -6.32 -5.15 -1.05
CA GLY A 256 -7.12 -5.93 -2.00
C GLY A 256 -7.75 -7.19 -1.41
N ILE A 257 -8.70 -7.74 -2.15
CA ILE A 257 -9.30 -9.04 -1.87
C ILE A 257 -8.41 -10.17 -2.39
N GLY A 258 -8.23 -11.19 -1.56
CA GLY A 258 -7.35 -12.33 -1.83
C GLY A 258 -6.30 -12.53 -0.75
N GLY A 259 -5.58 -13.64 -0.90
CA GLY A 259 -4.40 -13.95 -0.08
C GLY A 259 -3.12 -13.36 -0.66
N GLU A 260 -2.00 -13.84 -0.16
CA GLU A 260 -0.70 -13.51 -0.71
C GLU A 260 -0.50 -14.11 -2.12
N ASN A 261 0.26 -13.42 -2.97
CA ASN A 261 0.68 -13.95 -4.26
C ASN A 261 1.86 -14.92 -4.08
N ARG A 262 1.56 -16.14 -3.62
CA ARG A 262 2.57 -17.17 -3.40
C ARG A 262 2.84 -17.97 -4.66
N GLY A 263 4.08 -17.91 -5.13
CA GLY A 263 4.55 -18.68 -6.28
C GLY A 263 4.64 -20.17 -5.96
N ALA A 264 4.80 -20.98 -7.01
CA ALA A 264 5.01 -22.43 -6.88
C ALA A 264 6.30 -22.80 -6.12
N ASP A 265 7.23 -21.85 -6.00
CA ASP A 265 8.45 -21.92 -5.21
C ASP A 265 8.24 -21.65 -3.70
N GLY A 266 7.02 -21.26 -3.32
CA GLY A 266 6.67 -20.91 -1.94
C GLY A 266 7.00 -19.46 -1.56
N THR A 267 7.61 -18.69 -2.47
CA THR A 267 7.96 -17.28 -2.28
C THR A 267 6.73 -16.39 -2.45
N VAL A 268 6.61 -15.33 -1.65
CA VAL A 268 5.61 -14.28 -1.89
C VAL A 268 6.19 -13.29 -2.90
N HIS A 269 5.46 -13.05 -3.97
CA HIS A 269 5.86 -12.12 -5.03
C HIS A 269 5.11 -10.80 -4.87
N CYS A 270 5.82 -9.68 -5.04
CA CYS A 270 5.24 -8.34 -5.06
C CYS A 270 4.85 -7.89 -6.47
#